data_AF-A0A957PY93-F1
#
_entry.id   AF-A0A957PY93-F1
#
_cell.length_a   1.000
_cell.length_b   1.000
_cell.length_c   1.000
_cell.angle_alpha   90.00
_cell.angle_beta   90.00
_cell.angle_gamma   90.00
#
_symmetry.space_group_name_H-M   'P 1'
#
loop_
_entity.id
_entity.type
_entity.pdbx_description
1 polymer ?
#
loop_
_entity_poly.entity_id
_entity_poly.type
_entity_poly.pdbx_seq_one_letter_code
_entity_poly.pdbx_strand_id
1 'polypeptide(L)' 'MIQNDELINEEEATEIEADNYRWDALLTTDEAQNLLEKLAGEALAEHRVGKTRTMAFNNAGRIVPVSCR' A
#
# COMPACT_ATOMS: atom_id res chain seq x y z
N MET A 1 -9.61 4.50 -18.42
CA MET A 1 -8.63 3.44 -18.73
C MET A 1 -7.26 4.08 -18.66
N ILE A 2 -6.41 3.63 -17.76
CA ILE A 2 -4.96 3.77 -17.92
C ILE A 2 -4.45 2.34 -17.81
N GLN A 3 -4.27 1.71 -18.97
CA GLN A 3 -3.51 0.47 -19.11
C GLN A 3 -2.06 0.89 -19.34
N ASN A 4 -1.29 1.04 -18.26
CA ASN A 4 0.17 1.07 -18.35
C ASN A 4 0.65 -0.35 -18.05
N ASP A 5 0.50 -1.27 -19.01
CA ASP A 5 1.11 -2.61 -18.98
C ASP A 5 2.63 -2.54 -19.31
N GLU A 6 3.27 -1.38 -19.15
CA GLU A 6 4.67 -1.09 -19.50
C GLU A 6 5.54 -0.72 -18.29
N LEU A 7 5.20 -1.21 -17.09
CA LEU A 7 6.01 -1.04 -15.87
C LEU A 7 6.16 -2.34 -15.07
N ILE A 8 6.30 -3.48 -15.74
CA ILE A 8 7.03 -4.60 -15.14
C ILE A 8 8.49 -4.36 -15.50
N ASN A 9 9.10 -3.32 -14.89
CA ASN A 9 10.55 -3.32 -14.77
C ASN A 9 10.84 -4.43 -13.77
N GLU A 10 11.48 -5.50 -14.22
CA GLU A 10 12.12 -6.44 -13.30
C GLU A 10 13.22 -5.66 -12.59
N GLU A 11 12.90 -5.12 -11.41
CA GLU A 11 13.89 -4.49 -10.54
C GLU A 11 14.96 -5.53 -10.22
N GLU A 12 16.23 -5.15 -10.38
CA GLU A 12 17.30 -6.07 -10.05
C GLU A 12 17.26 -6.36 -8.54
N ALA A 13 17.57 -7.60 -8.14
CA ALA A 13 17.52 -7.99 -6.73
C ALA A 13 18.34 -7.06 -5.81
N THR A 14 19.44 -6.50 -6.34
CA THR A 14 20.28 -5.50 -5.66
C THR A 14 19.60 -4.15 -5.47
N GLU A 15 18.76 -3.72 -6.42
CA GLU A 15 17.97 -2.49 -6.31
C GLU A 15 16.87 -2.67 -5.26
N ILE A 16 16.20 -3.82 -5.28
CA ILE A 16 15.19 -4.18 -4.27
C ILE A 16 15.81 -4.19 -2.86
N GLU A 17 16.99 -4.79 -2.71
CA GLU A 17 17.68 -4.85 -1.41
C GLU A 17 18.10 -3.44 -0.93
N ALA A 18 18.61 -2.60 -1.83
CA ALA A 18 18.96 -1.22 -1.50
C ALA A 18 17.73 -0.39 -1.10
N ASP A 19 16.60 -0.57 -1.78
CA ASP A 19 15.35 0.12 -1.44
C ASP A 19 14.78 -0.37 -0.12
N ASN A 20 14.80 -1.69 0.13
CA ASN A 20 14.41 -2.24 1.43
C ASN A 20 15.26 -1.65 2.57
N TYR A 21 16.58 -1.55 2.40
CA TYR A 21 17.45 -0.94 3.39
C TYR A 21 17.08 0.53 3.67
N ARG A 22 16.73 1.30 2.63
CA ARG A 22 16.28 2.70 2.78
C ARG A 22 14.95 2.77 3.52
N TRP A 23 14.02 1.88 3.23
CA TRP A 23 12.75 1.77 3.93
C TRP A 23 12.95 1.42 5.40
N ASP A 24 13.80 0.44 5.70
CA ASP A 24 14.13 0.06 7.07
C ASP A 24 14.74 1.24 7.84
N ALA A 25 15.71 1.93 7.25
CA ALA A 25 16.31 3.11 7.85
C ALA A 25 15.25 4.20 8.15
N LEU A 26 14.36 4.51 7.21
CA LEU A 26 13.30 5.49 7.39
C LEU A 26 12.32 5.06 8.50
N LEU A 27 11.89 3.80 8.48
CA LEU A 27 10.91 3.26 9.41
C LEU A 27 11.46 3.13 10.84
N THR A 28 12.77 3.13 11.06
CA THR A 28 13.33 3.15 12.42
C THR A 28 13.28 4.52 13.10
N THR A 29 12.92 5.58 12.38
CA THR A 29 12.88 6.93 12.96
C THR A 29 11.59 7.18 13.74
N ASP A 30 11.69 7.91 14.85
CA ASP A 30 10.53 8.32 15.65
C ASP A 30 9.53 9.16 14.83
N GLU A 31 10.04 10.00 13.92
CA GLU A 31 9.18 10.81 13.04
C GLU A 31 8.32 9.92 12.13
N ALA A 32 8.91 8.91 11.50
CA ALA A 32 8.17 7.97 10.66
C ALA A 32 7.15 7.19 11.47
N GLN A 33 7.50 6.73 12.67
CA GLN A 33 6.58 6.00 13.56
C GLN A 33 5.39 6.87 13.97
N ASN A 34 5.64 8.12 14.39
CA ASN A 34 4.58 9.07 14.74
C ASN A 34 3.66 9.38 13.55
N LEU A 35 4.23 9.52 12.35
CA LEU A 35 3.45 9.75 11.14
C LEU A 35 2.56 8.54 10.82
N LEU A 36 3.11 7.32 10.91
CA LEU A 36 2.36 6.09 10.68
C LEU A 36 1.23 5.90 11.69
N GLU A 37 1.46 6.21 12.97
CA GLU A 37 0.43 6.14 14.00
C GLU A 37 -0.71 7.12 13.71
N LYS A 38 -0.40 8.34 13.28
CA LYS A 38 -1.41 9.31 12.86
C LYS A 38 -2.22 8.81 11.67
N LEU A 39 -1.57 8.30 10.62
CA LEU A 39 -2.24 7.76 9.44
C LEU A 39 -3.12 6.54 9.78
N ALA A 40 -2.64 5.66 10.66
CA ALA A 40 -3.42 4.53 11.14
C ALA A 40 -4.66 4.98 11.92
N GLY A 41 -4.53 6.01 12.75
CA GLY A 41 -5.63 6.64 13.47
C GLY A 41 -6.69 7.22 12.53
N GLU A 42 -6.25 7.96 11.50
CA GLU A 42 -7.13 8.53 10.48
C GLU A 42 -7.87 7.44 9.69
N ALA A 43 -7.16 6.42 9.20
CA ALA A 43 -7.74 5.29 8.48
C ALA A 43 -8.77 4.53 9.34
N LEU A 44 -8.46 4.31 10.63
CA LEU A 44 -9.39 3.67 11.56
C LEU A 44 -10.63 4.53 11.83
N ALA A 45 -10.47 5.85 11.93
CA ALA A 45 -11.59 6.77 12.07
C ALA A 45 -12.51 6.72 10.85
N GLU A 46 -11.96 6.70 9.64
CA GLU A 46 -12.71 6.56 8.38
C GLU A 46 -13.43 5.21 8.26
N HIS A 47 -12.76 4.13 8.66
CA HIS A 47 -13.35 2.79 8.70
C HIS A 47 -14.57 2.74 9.62
N ARG A 48 -14.44 3.31 10.83
CA ARG A 48 -15.52 3.35 11.83
C ARG A 48 -16.76 4.11 11.35
N VAL A 49 -16.60 5.12 10.50
CA VAL A 49 -17.72 5.87 9.91
C VAL A 49 -18.17 5.30 8.55
N GLY A 50 -17.71 4.10 8.17
CA GLY A 50 -18.16 3.39 6.97
C GLY A 50 -17.66 4.00 5.66
N LYS A 51 -16.59 4.80 5.68
CA LYS A 51 -16.02 5.40 4.46
C LYS A 51 -15.11 4.44 3.70
N THR A 52 -14.67 3.35 4.32
CA THR A 52 -13.85 2.32 3.68
C THR A 52 -14.69 1.40 2.80
N ARG A 53 -14.11 0.92 1.70
CA ARG A 53 -14.68 -0.14 0.87
C ARG A 53 -13.88 -1.42 1.04
N THR A 54 -14.56 -2.56 1.01
CA THR A 54 -13.89 -3.85 0.91
C THR A 54 -13.02 -3.88 -0.34
N MET A 55 -11.89 -4.57 -0.29
CA MET A 55 -11.09 -4.89 -1.48
C MET A 55 -11.29 -6.38 -1.80
N ALA A 56 -11.40 -6.71 -3.09
CA ALA A 56 -11.44 -8.08 -3.56
C ALA A 56 -10.35 -8.30 -4.60
N PHE A 57 -9.89 -9.54 -4.72
CA PHE A 57 -8.90 -9.95 -5.71
C PHE A 57 -9.50 -11.02 -6.61
N ASN A 58 -9.15 -10.99 -7.89
CA ASN A 58 -9.47 -12.09 -8.80
C ASN A 58 -8.38 -13.18 -8.74
N ASN A 59 -8.58 -14.27 -9.49
CA ASN A 59 -7.65 -15.41 -9.54
C ASN A 59 -6.27 -15.05 -10.12
N ALA A 60 -6.12 -13.88 -10.74
CA ALA A 60 -4.84 -13.34 -11.22
C ALA A 60 -4.19 -12.36 -10.23
N GLY A 61 -4.70 -12.27 -9.00
CA GLY A 61 -4.18 -11.36 -7.97
C GLY A 61 -4.48 -9.89 -8.20
N ARG A 62 -5.34 -9.53 -9.17
CA ARG A 62 -5.69 -8.14 -9.45
C ARG A 62 -6.84 -7.67 -8.57
N ILE A 63 -6.75 -6.44 -8.08
CA ILE A 63 -7.82 -5.79 -7.32
C ILE A 63 -9.03 -5.61 -8.24
N VAL A 64 -10.19 -6.10 -7.80
CA VAL A 64 -11.47 -5.96 -8.50
C VAL A 64 -12.49 -5.24 -7.62
N PRO A 65 -13.42 -4.46 -8.23
CA PRO A 65 -14.50 -3.85 -7.49
C PRO A 65 -15.33 -4.91 -6.77
N VAL A 66 -15.55 -4.71 -5.48
CA VAL A 66 -16.48 -5.54 -4.72
C VAL A 66 -17.87 -4.98 -4.99
N SER A 67 -18.75 -5.78 -5.60
CA SER A 67 -20.12 -5.33 -5.89
C SER A 67 -20.83 -5.03 -4.56
N CYS A 68 -21.19 -3.77 -4.32
CA CYS A 68 -22.20 -3.45 -3.31
C CYS A 68 -23.49 -4.19 -3.67
N ARG A 69 -24.02 -4.97 -2.72
CA ARG A 69 -25.41 -5.45 -2.76
C ARG A 69 -26.30 -4.46 -2.04
#